data_AF-A0A2E3DA98-F1
#
_entry.id   AF-A0A2E3DA98-F1
#
_cell.length_a   1.000
_cell.length_b   1.000
_cell.length_c   1.000
_cell.angle_alpha   90.00
_cell.angle_beta   90.00
_cell.angle_gamma   90.00
#
_symmetry.space_group_name_H-M   'P 1'
#
loop_
_entity.id
_entity.type
_entity.pdbx_description
1 polymer ?
#
loop_
_entity_poly.entity_id
_entity_poly.type
_entity_poly.pdbx_seq_one_letter_code
_entity_poly.pdbx_strand_id
1 'polypeptide(L)'
;MARELTERQQKFLDVLFEEAQGDLGKAKKLAGYSDTSNIHDIIRSISDEIVTRTQDFLSRNAPKAALAMVGVVSDPTALGNRDRLAASREILDRVGVIKTEKVQVEASGGVMILPPKKSEDDTDN
;
A
#
# COMPACT_ATOMS: atom_id res chain seq x y z
N MET A 1 13.17 15.10 2.77
CA MET A 1 14.62 15.06 3.05
C MET A 1 14.89 13.75 3.75
N ALA A 2 15.81 12.92 3.25
CA ALA A 2 16.13 11.64 3.89
C ALA A 2 16.72 11.92 5.27
N ARG A 3 16.11 11.39 6.34
CA ARG A 3 16.72 11.43 7.67
C ARG A 3 18.03 10.64 7.60
N GLU A 4 19.09 11.19 8.16
CA GLU A 4 20.33 10.43 8.35
C GLU A 4 20.10 9.38 9.43
N LEU A 5 20.02 8.12 8.99
CA LEU A 5 19.91 6.98 9.88
C LEU A 5 21.26 6.70 10.53
N THR A 6 21.24 6.35 11.80
CA THR A 6 22.43 5.81 12.47
C THR A 6 22.77 4.42 11.90
N GLU A 7 24.04 4.02 11.96
CA GLU A 7 24.49 2.70 11.49
C GLU A 7 23.69 1.55 12.12
N ARG A 8 23.31 1.67 13.39
CA ARG A 8 22.52 0.66 14.11
C ARG A 8 21.06 0.61 13.64
N GLN A 9 20.48 1.75 13.27
CA GLN A 9 19.14 1.80 12.67
C GLN A 9 19.15 1.21 11.25
N GLN A 10 20.17 1.53 10.46
CA GLN A 10 20.36 0.94 9.12
C GLN A 10 20.47 -0.59 9.23
N LYS A 11 21.37 -1.07 10.10
CA LYS A 11 21.56 -2.50 10.34
C LYS A 11 20.30 -3.18 10.85
N PHE A 12 19.52 -2.53 11.71
CA PHE A 12 18.22 -3.02 12.17
C PHE A 12 17.25 -3.23 11.01
N LEU A 13 17.15 -2.26 10.10
CA LEU A 13 16.29 -2.37 8.92
C LEU A 13 16.76 -3.48 7.98
N ASP A 14 18.06 -3.66 7.81
CA ASP A 14 18.63 -4.73 6.96
C ASP A 14 18.28 -6.11 7.53
N VAL A 15 18.61 -6.35 8.80
CA VAL A 15 18.38 -7.66 9.45
C VAL A 15 16.90 -7.97 9.68
N LEU A 16 16.04 -6.94 9.76
CA LEU A 16 14.60 -7.13 9.98
C LEU A 16 13.94 -7.94 8.85
N PHE A 17 14.28 -7.62 7.59
CA PHE A 17 13.71 -8.29 6.42
C PHE A 17 14.53 -9.50 5.94
N GLU A 18 15.73 -9.69 6.46
CA GLU A 18 16.59 -10.83 6.14
C GLU A 18 16.53 -11.90 7.25
N GLU A 19 17.46 -11.87 8.20
CA GLU A 19 17.65 -12.93 9.20
C GLU A 19 16.56 -12.99 10.27
N ALA A 20 15.92 -11.86 10.57
CA ALA A 20 14.89 -11.78 11.60
C ALA A 20 13.49 -12.11 11.09
N GLN A 21 13.27 -12.11 9.77
CA GLN A 21 11.96 -12.41 9.16
C GLN A 21 10.78 -11.65 9.79
N GLY A 22 10.99 -10.40 10.19
CA GLY A 22 9.99 -9.56 10.86
C GLY A 22 9.96 -9.65 12.39
N ASP A 23 10.79 -10.47 13.03
CA ASP A 23 10.93 -10.50 14.49
C ASP A 23 11.76 -9.30 14.99
N LEU A 24 11.07 -8.36 15.64
CA LEU A 24 11.67 -7.13 16.17
C LEU A 24 12.69 -7.39 17.28
N GLY A 25 12.48 -8.42 18.11
CA GLY A 25 13.38 -8.77 19.21
C GLY A 25 14.67 -9.40 18.70
N LYS A 26 14.56 -10.28 17.70
CA LYS A 26 15.72 -10.86 17.02
C LYS A 26 16.49 -9.82 16.21
N ALA A 27 15.78 -8.98 15.45
CA ALA A 27 16.39 -7.89 14.68
C ALA A 27 17.18 -6.92 15.58
N LYS A 28 16.62 -6.58 16.75
CA LYS A 28 17.27 -5.73 17.76
C LYS A 28 18.62 -6.31 18.21
N LYS A 29 18.66 -7.61 18.53
CA LYS A 29 19.90 -8.29 18.95
C LYS A 29 20.95 -8.30 17.83
N LEU A 30 20.53 -8.62 16.61
CA LEU A 30 21.43 -8.69 15.44
C LEU A 30 21.98 -7.31 15.02
N ALA A 31 21.19 -6.26 15.22
CA ALA A 31 21.61 -4.88 15.02
C ALA A 31 22.52 -4.34 16.13
N GLY A 32 22.79 -5.14 17.17
CA GLY A 32 23.70 -4.79 18.26
C GLY A 32 23.08 -3.88 19.32
N TYR A 33 21.76 -3.87 19.48
CA TYR A 33 21.09 -3.20 20.60
C TYR A 33 21.16 -4.03 21.88
N SER A 34 21.20 -3.35 23.03
CA SER A 34 21.16 -4.05 24.32
C SER A 34 19.79 -4.68 24.53
N ASP A 35 19.73 -5.81 25.24
CA ASP A 35 18.46 -6.49 25.55
C ASP A 35 17.50 -5.61 26.36
N THR A 36 18.03 -4.67 27.14
CA THR A 36 17.27 -3.69 27.94
C THR A 36 16.79 -2.48 27.14
N SER A 37 17.29 -2.26 25.92
CA SER A 37 16.87 -1.12 25.08
C SER A 37 15.40 -1.26 24.70
N ASN A 38 14.66 -0.15 24.84
CA ASN A 38 13.25 -0.11 24.47
C ASN A 38 13.09 -0.15 22.94
N ILE A 39 12.48 -1.24 22.45
CA ILE A 39 12.21 -1.45 21.02
C ILE A 39 11.29 -0.37 20.47
N HIS A 40 10.32 0.09 21.28
CA HIS A 40 9.33 1.06 20.82
C HIS A 40 9.95 2.41 20.46
N ASP A 41 10.97 2.85 21.19
CA ASP A 41 11.66 4.12 20.90
C ASP A 41 12.46 4.03 19.60
N ILE A 42 13.10 2.88 19.36
CA ILE A 42 13.82 2.60 18.12
C ILE A 42 12.82 2.64 16.96
N ILE A 43 11.74 1.87 17.01
CA ILE A 43 10.72 1.80 15.94
C ILE A 43 10.10 3.18 15.69
N ARG A 44 9.76 3.93 16.74
CA ARG A 44 9.18 5.27 16.61
C ARG A 44 10.10 6.23 15.85
N SER A 45 11.41 6.10 16.04
CA SER A 45 12.39 6.94 15.35
C SER A 45 12.56 6.62 13.86
N ILE A 46 12.26 5.38 13.43
CA ILE A 46 12.46 4.89 12.06
C ILE A 46 11.19 4.36 11.39
N SER A 47 10.01 4.77 11.89
CA SER A 47 8.73 4.19 11.46
C SER A 47 8.47 4.42 9.97
N ASP A 48 8.79 5.61 9.47
CA ASP A 48 8.60 5.98 8.07
C ASP A 48 9.51 5.14 7.15
N GLU A 49 10.72 4.87 7.62
CA GLU A 49 11.73 4.07 6.92
C GLU A 49 11.35 2.58 6.91
N ILE A 50 10.78 2.06 8.00
CA ILE A 50 10.22 0.69 8.02
C ILE A 50 9.10 0.56 6.98
N VAL A 51 8.19 1.53 6.91
CA VAL A 51 7.08 1.51 5.93
C VAL A 51 7.61 1.56 4.51
N THR A 52 8.54 2.47 4.23
CA THR A 52 9.16 2.62 2.90
C THR A 52 9.87 1.33 2.49
N ARG A 53 10.65 0.73 3.40
CA ARG A 53 11.37 -0.51 3.13
C ARG A 53 10.46 -1.72 3.00
N THR A 54 9.35 -1.74 3.73
CA THR A 54 8.30 -2.75 3.57
C THR A 54 7.63 -2.63 2.19
N GLN A 55 7.38 -1.41 1.71
CA GLN A 55 6.80 -1.19 0.39
C GLN A 55 7.74 -1.66 -0.73
N ASP A 56 9.04 -1.36 -0.61
CA ASP A 56 10.06 -1.90 -1.52
C ASP A 56 10.11 -3.43 -1.45
N PHE A 57 10.10 -4.00 -0.24
CA PHE A 57 10.07 -5.45 -0.04
C PHE A 57 8.84 -6.11 -0.68
N LEU A 58 7.64 -5.53 -0.52
CA LEU A 58 6.42 -6.02 -1.15
C LEU A 58 6.51 -5.91 -2.67
N SER A 59 7.05 -4.81 -3.19
CA SER A 59 7.24 -4.60 -4.64
C SER A 59 8.17 -5.66 -5.24
N ARG A 60 9.26 -6.00 -4.53
CA ARG A 60 10.18 -7.08 -4.92
C ARG A 60 9.53 -8.46 -4.90
N ASN A 61 8.56 -8.68 -4.01
CA ASN A 61 7.84 -9.94 -3.89
C ASN A 61 6.55 -9.99 -4.73
N ALA A 62 6.11 -8.88 -5.33
CA ALA A 62 4.93 -8.80 -6.18
C ALA A 62 4.96 -9.81 -7.35
N PRO A 63 6.10 -10.04 -8.05
CA PRO A 63 6.17 -11.05 -9.09
C PRO A 63 5.88 -12.47 -8.57
N LYS A 64 6.31 -12.79 -7.34
CA LYS A 64 6.03 -14.08 -6.71
C LYS A 64 4.55 -14.24 -6.39
N ALA A 65 3.90 -13.17 -5.94
CA ALA A 65 2.45 -13.14 -5.73
C ALA A 65 1.69 -13.34 -7.06
N ALA A 66 2.12 -12.66 -8.13
CA ALA A 66 1.54 -12.84 -9.46
C ALA A 66 1.67 -14.29 -9.96
N LEU A 67 2.86 -14.90 -9.83
CA LEU A 67 3.08 -16.30 -10.19
C LEU A 67 2.22 -17.27 -9.36
N ALA A 68 2.06 -17.00 -8.06
CA ALA A 68 1.17 -17.80 -7.21
C ALA A 68 -0.28 -17.74 -7.71
N MET A 69 -0.76 -16.57 -8.17
CA MET A 69 -2.09 -16.45 -8.77
C MET A 69 -2.21 -17.22 -10.09
N VAL A 70 -1.22 -17.14 -10.98
CA VAL A 70 -1.22 -17.92 -12.24
C VAL A 70 -1.17 -19.43 -11.97
N GLY A 71 -0.42 -19.85 -10.96
CA GLY A 71 -0.37 -21.26 -10.53
C GLY A 71 -1.72 -21.77 -10.03
N VAL A 72 -2.45 -20.97 -9.24
CA VAL A 72 -3.82 -21.30 -8.79
C VAL A 72 -4.79 -21.41 -9.97
N VAL A 73 -4.63 -20.57 -11.00
CA VAL A 73 -5.44 -20.65 -12.23
C VAL A 73 -5.11 -21.93 -13.03
N SER A 74 -3.85 -22.36 -13.00
CA SER A 74 -3.38 -23.53 -13.75
C SER A 74 -3.72 -24.86 -13.07
N ASP A 75 -3.72 -24.91 -11.74
CA ASP A 75 -4.18 -26.04 -10.94
C ASP A 75 -5.15 -25.58 -9.83
N PRO A 76 -6.45 -25.48 -10.16
CA PRO A 76 -7.46 -25.02 -9.22
C PRO A 76 -7.79 -26.04 -8.12
N THR A 77 -7.27 -27.27 -8.20
CA THR A 77 -7.65 -28.36 -7.30
C THR A 77 -6.84 -28.40 -5.99
N ALA A 78 -5.77 -27.62 -5.89
CA ALA A 78 -4.91 -27.60 -4.71
C ALA A 78 -5.58 -26.97 -3.48
N LEU A 79 -5.45 -27.66 -2.33
CA LEU A 79 -5.96 -27.20 -1.04
C LEU A 79 -5.19 -25.95 -0.58
N GLY A 80 -5.91 -24.94 -0.07
CA GLY A 80 -5.33 -23.65 0.35
C GLY A 80 -5.19 -22.62 -0.78
N ASN A 81 -5.66 -22.93 -2.00
CA ASN A 81 -5.67 -21.98 -3.12
C ASN A 81 -6.49 -20.71 -2.81
N ARG A 82 -7.56 -20.80 -2.02
CA ARG A 82 -8.35 -19.64 -1.60
C ARG A 82 -7.53 -18.66 -0.76
N ASP A 83 -6.79 -19.18 0.22
CA ASP A 83 -5.96 -18.36 1.11
C ASP A 83 -4.74 -17.80 0.37
N ARG A 84 -4.11 -18.61 -0.50
CA ARG A 84 -2.99 -18.16 -1.35
C ARG A 84 -3.42 -17.09 -2.34
N LEU A 85 -4.59 -17.23 -2.95
CA LEU A 85 -5.15 -16.24 -3.87
C LEU A 85 -5.48 -14.93 -3.14
N ALA A 86 -6.10 -15.02 -1.96
CA ALA A 86 -6.41 -13.86 -1.12
C ALA A 86 -5.13 -13.11 -0.69
N ALA A 87 -4.13 -13.82 -0.18
CA ALA A 87 -2.85 -13.22 0.24
C ALA A 87 -2.09 -12.60 -0.94
N SER A 88 -2.07 -13.28 -2.10
CA SER A 88 -1.38 -12.77 -3.29
C SER A 88 -2.05 -11.51 -3.84
N ARG A 89 -3.40 -11.47 -3.80
CA ARG A 89 -4.17 -10.29 -4.20
C ARG A 89 -3.86 -9.09 -3.31
N GLU A 90 -3.82 -9.25 -1.99
CA GLU A 90 -3.53 -8.15 -1.06
C GLU A 90 -2.12 -7.56 -1.27
N ILE A 91 -1.13 -8.40 -1.57
CA ILE A 91 0.23 -7.94 -1.90
C ILE A 91 0.21 -7.11 -3.19
N LEU A 92 -0.47 -7.56 -4.25
CA LEU A 92 -0.54 -6.84 -5.52
C LEU A 92 -1.36 -5.53 -5.44
N ASP A 93 -2.43 -5.53 -4.64
CA ASP A 93 -3.22 -4.34 -4.34
C ASP A 93 -2.38 -3.27 -3.63
N ARG A 94 -1.56 -3.67 -2.64
CA ARG A 94 -0.68 -2.75 -1.89
C ARG A 94 0.50 -2.22 -2.70
N VAL A 95 0.96 -2.96 -3.69
CA VAL A 95 2.02 -2.52 -4.63
C VAL A 95 1.45 -1.60 -5.72
N GLY A 96 0.12 -1.46 -5.82
CA GLY A 96 -0.53 -0.57 -6.77
C GLY A 96 -0.68 -1.14 -8.18
N VAL A 97 -0.55 -2.46 -8.34
CA VAL A 97 -0.80 -3.14 -9.63
C VAL A 97 -2.27 -3.04 -10.01
N ILE A 98 -3.17 -2.89 -9.04
CA ILE A 98 -4.61 -2.76 -9.27
C ILE A 98 -5.01 -1.27 -9.21
N LYS A 99 -4.52 -0.50 -10.18
CA LYS A 99 -4.92 0.90 -10.34
C LYS A 99 -6.33 0.96 -10.94
N THR A 100 -7.36 1.11 -10.10
CA THR A 100 -8.66 1.62 -10.57
C THR A 100 -8.88 3.02 -10.02
N GLU A 101 -8.28 4.01 -10.66
CA GLU A 101 -8.80 5.38 -10.59
C GLU A 101 -10.15 5.38 -11.32
N LYS A 102 -11.24 5.11 -10.60
CA LYS A 102 -12.56 5.53 -11.07
C LYS A 102 -12.59 7.05 -10.92
N VAL A 103 -12.14 7.76 -11.94
CA VAL A 103 -12.39 9.20 -12.09
C VAL A 103 -13.91 9.35 -12.15
N GLN A 104 -14.54 9.65 -11.02
CA GLN A 104 -15.87 10.24 -11.03
C GLN A 104 -15.68 11.65 -11.59
N VAL A 105 -15.94 11.81 -12.89
CA VAL A 105 -16.19 13.13 -13.45
C VAL A 105 -17.53 13.57 -12.90
N GLU A 106 -17.54 14.18 -11.72
CA GLU A 106 -18.65 15.04 -11.33
C GLU A 106 -18.69 16.17 -12.37
N ALA A 107 -19.69 16.13 -13.24
CA ALA A 107 -19.96 17.19 -14.19
C ALA A 107 -20.40 18.45 -13.44
N SER A 108 -19.45 19.17 -12.84
CA SER A 108 -19.64 20.51 -12.30
C SER A 108 -19.82 21.48 -13.47
N GLY A 109 -21.06 21.65 -13.96
CA GLY A 109 -21.33 22.72 -14.93
C GLY A 109 -22.59 22.65 -15.78
N GLY A 110 -23.51 21.72 -15.52
CA GLY A 110 -24.81 21.73 -16.21
C GLY A 110 -25.76 22.83 -15.67
N VAL A 111 -25.43 24.10 -15.89
CA VAL A 111 -26.39 25.20 -15.66
C VAL A 111 -27.43 25.13 -16.77
N MET A 112 -28.60 24.57 -16.48
CA MET A 112 -29.75 24.66 -17.36
C MET A 112 -30.35 26.06 -17.22
N ILE A 113 -29.94 26.97 -18.11
CA ILE A 113 -30.60 28.27 -18.27
C ILE A 113 -31.93 28.01 -18.96
N LEU A 114 -33.03 28.03 -18.20
CA LEU A 114 -34.37 28.11 -18.77
C LEU A 114 -34.53 29.51 -19.41
N PRO A 115 -34.94 29.61 -20.69
CA PRO A 115 -35.32 30.89 -21.25
C PRO A 115 -36.47 31.47 -20.43
N PRO A 116 -36.46 32.77 -20.11
CA PRO A 116 -37.50 33.38 -19.29
C PRO A 116 -38.86 33.18 -19.97
N LYS A 117 -39.85 32.83 -19.14
CA LYS A 117 -41.25 32.72 -19.53
C LYS A 117 -41.67 34.04 -20.17
N LYS A 118 -42.09 34.01 -21.44
CA LYS A 118 -42.72 35.17 -22.09
C LYS A 118 -43.87 35.62 -21.19
N SER A 119 -43.81 36.86 -20.73
CA SER A 119 -44.99 37.57 -20.26
C SER A 119 -45.90 37.71 -21.48
N GLU A 120 -47.01 36.98 -21.50
CA GLU A 120 -48.13 37.30 -22.39
C GLU A 120 -48.81 38.53 -21.80
N ASP A 121 -48.22 39.69 -22.03
CA ASP A 121 -48.89 40.98 -21.91
C ASP A 121 -48.11 41.93 -22.82
N ASP A 122 -48.50 41.96 -24.10
CA ASP A 122 -48.68 43.19 -24.88
C ASP A 122 -49.15 42.88 -26.32
N THR A 123 -50.07 43.74 -26.79
CA THR A 123 -50.63 43.90 -28.15
C THR A 123 -51.92 43.10 -28.45
N ASP A 124 -53.10 43.61 -28.11
CA ASP A 124 -53.90 44.65 -28.80
C ASP A 124 -54.53 44.22 -30.15
N ASN A 125 -55.87 44.38 -30.16
CA ASN A 125 -56.83 44.44 -31.26
C ASN A 125 -57.41 43.13 -31.84
#